data_AF-X1CWD2-F1
#
_entry.id   AF-X1CWD2-F1
#
_cell.length_a   1.000
_cell.length_b   1.000
_cell.length_c   1.000
_cell.angle_alpha   90.00
_cell.angle_beta   90.00
_cell.angle_gamma   90.00
#
_symmetry.space_group_name_H-M   'P 1'
#
loop_
_entity.id
_entity.type
_entity.pdbx_description
1 polymer ?
#
loop_
_entity_poly.entity_id
_entity_poly.type
_entity_poly.pdbx_seq_one_letter_code
_entity_poly.pdbx_strand_id
1 'polypeptide(L)' 'MENATIVFIDSNYWIYLFDETTAEHTYIKNHFDKIYDEFQIAINIPVMIEVMH' A
#
# COMPACT_ATOMS: atom_id res chain seq x y z
N MET A 1 -16.97 -12.51 7.57
CA MET A 1 -15.70 -11.75 7.60
C MET A 1 -14.54 -12.63 8.11
N GLU A 2 -14.48 -13.93 7.79
CA GLU A 2 -13.49 -14.84 8.40
C GLU A 2 -12.42 -15.38 7.42
N ASN A 3 -12.43 -15.01 6.13
CA ASN A 3 -11.48 -15.53 5.13
C ASN A 3 -10.94 -14.47 4.15
N ALA A 4 -10.99 -13.18 4.50
CA ALA A 4 -10.42 -12.15 3.63
C ALA A 4 -8.89 -12.28 3.59
N THR A 5 -8.31 -12.42 2.40
CA THR A 5 -6.85 -12.48 2.24
C THR A 5 -6.25 -11.19 2.78
N ILE A 6 -5.26 -11.34 3.67
CA ILE A 6 -4.51 -10.22 4.22
C ILE A 6 -3.31 -9.94 3.33
N VAL A 7 -3.17 -8.71 2.87
CA VAL A 7 -2.03 -8.24 2.08
C VAL A 7 -1.20 -7.30 2.94
N PHE A 8 0.08 -7.65 3.10
CA PHE A 8 1.05 -6.77 3.74
C PHE A 8 1.69 -5.88 2.68
N ILE A 9 1.62 -4.57 2.91
CA ILE A 9 2.18 -3.56 2.00
C ILE A 9 3.51 -3.03 2.57
N ASP A 10 4.51 -2.98 1.71
CA ASP A 10 5.87 -2.52 2.01
C ASP A 10 6.02 -0.98 1.91
N SER A 11 7.08 -0.42 2.47
CA SER A 11 7.31 1.03 2.55
C SER A 11 7.38 1.70 1.17
N ASN A 12 8.08 1.09 0.21
CA ASN A 12 8.17 1.60 -1.16
C ASN A 12 6.80 1.77 -1.83
N TYR A 13 5.87 0.85 -1.55
CA TYR A 13 4.53 0.92 -2.11
C TYR A 13 3.77 2.14 -1.59
N TRP A 14 3.89 2.44 -0.30
CA TRP A 14 3.31 3.64 0.31
C TRP A 14 3.93 4.91 -0.25
N ILE A 15 5.25 4.94 -0.42
CA ILE A 15 5.97 6.08 -1.01
C ILE A 15 5.40 6.38 -2.40
N TYR A 16 5.31 5.38 -3.28
CA TYR A 16 4.78 5.57 -4.63
C TYR A 16 3.29 5.92 -4.65
N LEU A 17 2.52 5.43 -3.67
CA LEU A 17 1.11 5.77 -3.56
C LEU A 17 0.89 7.25 -3.23
N PHE A 18 1.72 7.84 -2.36
CA PHE A 18 1.54 9.21 -1.88
C PHE A 18 2.39 10.27 -2.63
N ASP A 19 3.50 9.87 -3.25
CA ASP A 19 4.35 10.79 -4.03
C ASP A 19 3.97 10.77 -5.52
N GLU A 20 3.19 11.79 -5.93
CA GLU A 20 2.75 12.01 -7.31
C GLU A 20 3.89 12.31 -8.30
N THR A 21 5.10 12.61 -7.80
CA THR A 21 6.26 12.92 -8.66
C THR A 21 6.98 11.66 -9.14
N THR A 22 6.69 10.50 -8.54
CA THR A 22 7.29 9.22 -8.92
C THR A 22 6.70 8.68 -10.22
N ALA A 23 7.51 8.02 -11.05
CA ALA A 23 7.05 7.41 -12.29
C ALA A 23 6.04 6.27 -12.03
N GLU A 24 6.15 5.64 -10.88
CA GLU A 24 5.37 4.51 -10.41
C GLU A 24 3.98 4.91 -9.91
N HIS A 25 3.76 6.19 -9.57
CA HIS A 25 2.55 6.67 -8.91
C HIS A 25 1.26 6.22 -9.61
N THR A 26 1.17 6.44 -10.92
CA THR A 26 -0.05 6.11 -11.69
C THR A 26 -0.34 4.60 -11.65
N TYR A 27 0.69 3.77 -11.75
CA TYR A 27 0.53 2.31 -11.69
C TYR A 27 0.10 1.87 -10.29
N ILE A 28 0.79 2.36 -9.25
CA ILE A 28 0.53 2.00 -7.86
C ILE A 28 -0.84 2.47 -7.40
N LYS A 29 -1.27 3.68 -7.79
CA LYS A 29 -2.59 4.21 -7.47
C LYS A 29 -3.70 3.35 -8.06
N ASN A 30 -3.60 3.02 -9.35
CA ASN A 30 -4.56 2.14 -10.03
C ASN A 30 -4.58 0.72 -9.46
N HIS A 31 -3.44 0.20 -9.01
CA HIS A 31 -3.35 -1.09 -8.34
C HIS A 31 -3.95 -1.02 -6.93
N PHE A 32 -3.70 0.06 -6.18
CA PHE A 32 -4.21 0.27 -4.82
C PHE A 32 -5.74 0.26 -4.78
N ASP A 33 -6.39 0.93 -5.72
CA ASP A 33 -7.85 1.02 -5.78
C ASP A 33 -8.49 -0.37 -5.93
N LYS A 34 -7.84 -1.31 -6.66
CA LYS A 34 -8.32 -2.70 -6.78
C LYS A 34 -8.13 -3.49 -5.50
N ILE A 35 -6.96 -3.37 -4.88
CA ILE A 35 -6.65 -4.16 -3.68
C ILE A 35 -7.41 -3.67 -2.44
N TYR A 36 -7.73 -2.38 -2.36
CA TYR A 36 -8.43 -1.78 -1.24
C TYR A 36 -9.86 -2.32 -1.09
N ASP A 37 -10.53 -2.56 -2.23
CA ASP A 37 -11.90 -3.08 -2.25
C ASP A 37 -11.95 -4.60 -2.01
N GLU A 38 -10.93 -5.34 -2.42
CA GLU A 38 -10.92 -6.82 -2.43
C GLU A 38 -10.25 -7.46 -1.20
N PHE A 39 -9.31 -6.76 -0.55
CA PHE A 39 -8.43 -7.36 0.47
C PHE A 39 -8.40 -6.59 1.79
N GLN A 40 -7.95 -7.28 2.84
CA GLN A 40 -7.58 -6.63 4.09
C GLN A 40 -6.13 -6.18 4.02
N ILE A 41 -5.91 -4.87 4.12
CA ILE A 41 -4.56 -4.30 4.09
C ILE A 41 -4.00 -4.24 5.51
N ALA A 42 -2.80 -4.78 5.67
CA ALA A 42 -2.04 -4.71 6.91
C ALA A 42 -0.68 -4.04 6.67
N ILE A 43 -0.18 -3.38 7.71
CA ILE A 43 1.14 -2.76 7.76
C ILE A 43 1.85 -3.24 9.02
N ASN A 44 3.16 -3.49 8.94
CA ASN A 44 3.97 -3.80 10.11
C ASN A 44 4.54 -2.50 10.73
N ILE A 45 4.90 -2.56 12.03
CA ILE A 45 5.40 -1.38 12.75
C ILE A 45 6.67 -0.79 12.09
N PRO A 46 7.68 -1.58 11.67
CA PRO A 46 8.85 -1.05 10.99
C PRO A 46 8.52 -0.26 9.71
N VAL A 47 7.68 -0.80 8.83
CA VAL A 47 7.26 -0.14 7.59
C VAL A 47 6.50 1.16 7.89
N MET A 48 5.65 1.17 8.93
CA MET A 48 4.98 2.39 9.36
C MET A 48 6.00 3.47 9.77
N ILE A 49 7.07 3.09 10.48
CA ILE A 49 8.14 4.02 10.88
C ILE A 49 8.91 4.52 9.65
N GLU A 50 9.21 3.66 8.68
CA GLU A 50 9.93 4.02 7.44
C GLU A 50 9.17 5.03 6.58
N VAL A 51 7.84 4.95 6.51
CA VAL A 51 7.01 5.85 5.71
C VAL A 51 6.77 7.20 6.38
N MET A 52 6.81 7.25 7.72
CA MET A 52 6.54 8.47 8.49
C MET A 52 7.77 9.39 8.65
N HIS A 53 8.97 8.90 8.41
CA HIS A 53 10.22 9.68 8.45
C HIS A 53 10.52 10.33 7.11
#